data_AF-A0A1P8AU49-F1
#
_entry.id   AF-A0A1P8AU49-F1
#
_cell.length_a   1.000
_cell.length_b   1.000
_cell.length_c   1.000
_cell.angle_alpha   90.00
_cell.angle_beta   90.00
_cell.angle_gamma   90.00
#
_symmetry.space_group_name_H-M   'P 1'
#
loop_
_entity.id
_entity.type
_entity.pdbx_description
1 polymer ?
#
loop_
_entity_poly.entity_id
_entity_poly.type
_entity_poly.pdbx_seq_one_letter_code
_entity_poly.pdbx_strand_id
1 'polypeptide(L)'
;MHASNYVKIDVLVFNQAKEMLMQDKHFKSGWKFDHVWNIIRNFEKFKDGATQAKKVLNLCGLENPTLDSVSQASSGSFSFSLNLDDEDDIIGRSPYQRPIRVKKSKLKRKNDQILDVIKTFEEGNKQLMEQLKKTSAQRQQYLEMQSKSLALREQKEENKVLYRNLNSIEDPNLRAYLQSEQAKILRKRLDQQAASTSTSFV
;
A
#
# COMPACT_ATOMS: atom_id res chain seq x y z
N MET A 1 31.84 -12.49 8.77
CA MET A 1 31.18 -12.74 10.08
C MET A 1 30.11 -11.67 10.36
N HIS A 2 29.10 -11.50 9.50
CA HIS A 2 28.11 -10.40 9.64
C HIS A 2 26.67 -10.86 9.97
N ALA A 3 26.34 -12.14 9.87
CA ALA A 3 24.99 -12.64 10.17
C ALA A 3 24.64 -12.65 11.67
N SER A 4 25.64 -12.74 12.55
CA SER A 4 25.43 -12.89 14.01
C SER A 4 24.90 -11.62 14.69
N ASN A 5 25.19 -10.43 14.15
CA ASN A 5 24.77 -9.17 14.76
C ASN A 5 23.32 -8.80 14.43
N TYR A 6 22.81 -9.16 13.25
CA TYR A 6 21.41 -8.89 12.86
C TYR A 6 20.43 -9.73 13.68
N VAL A 7 20.73 -11.02 13.86
CA VAL A 7 19.90 -11.92 14.69
C VAL A 7 19.82 -11.44 16.15
N LYS A 8 20.91 -10.88 16.69
CA LYS A 8 20.92 -10.33 18.06
C LYS A 8 20.07 -9.06 18.20
N ILE A 9 20.06 -8.20 17.18
CA ILE A 9 19.25 -6.98 17.17
C ILE A 9 17.77 -7.33 17.07
N ASP A 10 17.40 -8.28 16.21
CA ASP A 10 16.01 -8.73 16.07
C ASP A 10 15.46 -9.35 17.37
N VAL A 11 16.28 -10.15 18.06
CA VAL A 11 15.90 -10.74 19.36
C VAL A 11 15.71 -9.67 20.44
N LEU A 12 16.58 -8.64 20.49
CA LEU A 12 16.45 -7.53 21.44
C LEU A 12 15.19 -6.70 21.18
N VAL A 13 14.93 -6.35 19.92
CA VAL A 13 13.74 -5.58 19.53
C VAL A 13 12.45 -6.36 19.81
N PHE A 14 12.44 -7.66 19.51
CA PHE A 14 11.30 -8.52 19.81
C PHE A 14 11.01 -8.63 21.31
N ASN A 15 12.05 -8.80 22.12
CA ASN A 15 11.90 -8.88 23.58
C ASN A 15 11.39 -7.56 24.17
N GLN A 16 11.89 -6.42 23.70
CA GLN A 16 11.41 -5.10 24.13
C GLN A 16 9.95 -4.87 23.75
N ALA A 17 9.56 -5.21 22.52
CA ALA A 17 8.17 -5.08 22.06
C ALA A 17 7.22 -5.97 22.89
N LYS A 18 7.67 -7.17 23.27
CA LYS A 18 6.91 -8.10 24.12
C LYS A 18 6.68 -7.52 25.51
N GLU A 19 7.70 -6.90 26.10
CA GLU A 19 7.59 -6.26 27.42
C GLU A 19 6.62 -5.07 27.39
N MET A 20 6.72 -4.21 26.36
CA MET A 20 5.79 -3.08 26.18
C MET A 20 4.34 -3.55 25.98
N LEU A 21 4.12 -4.65 25.26
CA LEU A 21 2.79 -5.23 25.05
C LEU A 21 2.19 -5.78 26.35
N MET A 22 3.01 -6.37 27.23
CA MET A 22 2.56 -6.86 28.53
C MET A 22 2.20 -5.74 29.52
N GLN A 23 2.81 -4.56 29.37
CA GLN A 23 2.52 -3.37 30.19
C GLN A 23 1.26 -2.62 29.75
N ASP A 24 0.72 -2.91 28.57
CA ASP A 24 -0.49 -2.25 28.06
C ASP A 24 -1.74 -2.69 28.83
N LYS A 25 -2.37 -1.74 29.54
CA LYS A 25 -3.59 -1.94 30.33
C LYS A 25 -4.80 -2.38 29.50
N HIS A 26 -4.79 -2.11 28.18
CA HIS A 26 -5.83 -2.55 27.25
C HIS A 26 -5.51 -3.90 26.60
N PHE A 27 -4.31 -4.43 26.81
CA PHE A 27 -3.96 -5.77 26.38
C PHE A 27 -4.66 -6.80 27.27
N LYS A 28 -5.88 -7.17 26.87
CA LYS A 28 -6.58 -8.33 27.45
C LYS A 28 -5.74 -9.59 27.19
N SER A 29 -5.08 -10.10 28.23
CA SER A 29 -4.41 -11.41 28.22
C SER A 29 -5.43 -12.46 27.77
N GLY A 30 -5.18 -13.07 26.61
CA GLY A 30 -6.08 -14.03 25.99
C GLY A 30 -5.74 -14.28 24.53
N TRP A 31 -6.10 -15.46 24.03
CA TRP A 31 -5.84 -15.86 22.65
C TRP A 31 -6.78 -15.11 21.71
N LYS A 32 -6.32 -13.98 21.13
CA LYS A 32 -7.15 -13.10 20.28
C LYS A 32 -7.37 -13.62 18.86
N PHE A 33 -6.77 -14.77 18.54
CA PHE A 33 -6.70 -15.35 17.21
C PHE A 33 -7.52 -16.64 17.08
N ASP A 34 -8.51 -16.86 17.95
CA ASP A 34 -9.40 -18.03 17.86
C ASP A 34 -10.10 -18.10 16.48
N HIS A 35 -10.46 -16.94 15.92
CA HIS A 35 -10.98 -16.84 14.55
C HIS A 35 -9.98 -17.29 13.47
N VAL A 36 -8.67 -17.11 13.70
CA VAL A 36 -7.59 -17.56 12.81
C VAL A 36 -7.40 -19.07 12.92
N TRP A 37 -7.66 -19.66 14.08
CA TRP A 37 -7.52 -21.10 14.29
C TRP A 37 -8.42 -21.92 13.36
N ASN A 38 -9.64 -21.46 13.10
CA ASN A 38 -10.53 -22.09 12.12
C ASN A 38 -9.96 -22.03 10.69
N ILE A 39 -9.26 -20.96 10.36
CA ILE A 39 -8.60 -20.81 9.06
C ILE A 39 -7.42 -21.79 8.99
N ILE A 40 -6.52 -21.76 9.99
CA ILE A 40 -5.33 -22.63 10.09
C ILE A 40 -5.71 -24.11 10.06
N ARG A 41 -6.78 -24.48 10.78
CA ARG A 41 -7.27 -25.87 10.87
C ARG A 41 -7.75 -26.41 9.52
N ASN A 42 -8.31 -25.56 8.67
CA ASN A 42 -8.87 -25.95 7.38
C ASN A 42 -7.83 -25.92 6.26
N PHE A 43 -6.59 -25.49 6.52
CA PHE A 43 -5.54 -25.65 5.51
C PHE A 43 -5.24 -27.12 5.30
N GLU A 44 -5.15 -27.47 4.02
CA GLU A 44 -4.69 -28.75 3.55
C GLU A 44 -3.36 -29.08 4.24
N LYS A 45 -3.34 -30.19 4.99
CA LYS A 45 -2.13 -30.65 5.66
C LYS A 45 -1.14 -31.07 4.59
N PHE A 46 -0.15 -30.22 4.32
CA PHE A 46 0.95 -30.57 3.44
C PHE A 46 1.61 -31.84 3.98
N LYS A 47 1.60 -32.92 3.19
CA LYS A 47 2.42 -34.07 3.50
C LYS A 47 3.87 -33.65 3.25
N ASP A 48 4.67 -33.60 4.30
CA ASP A 48 6.11 -33.45 4.16
C ASP A 48 6.66 -34.65 3.41
N GLY A 49 7.10 -34.42 2.16
CA GLY A 49 7.77 -35.42 1.36
C GLY A 49 7.62 -35.20 -0.14
N ALA A 50 8.72 -34.77 -0.77
CA ALA A 50 9.00 -34.69 -2.20
C ALA A 50 8.55 -33.41 -2.95
N THR A 51 9.45 -32.42 -2.92
CA THR A 51 9.94 -31.64 -4.07
C THR A 51 8.90 -31.21 -5.12
N GLN A 52 8.49 -29.94 -5.11
CA GLN A 52 8.84 -28.97 -6.16
C GLN A 52 8.73 -27.54 -5.59
N ALA A 53 9.81 -26.78 -5.68
CA ALA A 53 9.84 -25.36 -5.38
C ALA A 53 8.94 -24.60 -6.38
N LYS A 54 7.65 -24.44 -6.08
CA LYS A 54 6.81 -23.48 -6.78
C LYS A 54 7.08 -22.10 -6.20
N LYS A 55 7.79 -21.29 -6.99
CA LYS A 55 7.89 -19.83 -6.80
C LYS A 55 6.49 -19.28 -6.56
N VAL A 56 6.29 -18.65 -5.40
CA VAL A 56 5.14 -17.79 -5.14
C VAL A 56 5.29 -16.58 -6.04
N LEU A 57 4.60 -16.59 -7.18
CA LEU A 57 4.43 -15.39 -7.99
C LEU A 57 3.38 -14.51 -7.31
N ASN A 58 3.84 -13.32 -6.92
CA ASN A 58 3.03 -12.16 -6.57
C ASN A 58 2.01 -11.93 -7.69
N LEU A 59 0.73 -12.19 -7.45
CA LEU A 59 -0.34 -11.87 -8.38
C LEU A 59 -0.97 -10.53 -7.97
N CYS A 60 -0.29 -9.45 -8.36
CA CYS A 60 -0.90 -8.13 -8.51
C CYS A 60 -0.41 -7.59 -9.86
N GLY A 61 -1.12 -7.95 -10.93
CA GLY A 61 -0.80 -7.56 -12.30
C GLY A 61 -1.96 -7.92 -13.22
N LEU A 62 -2.73 -6.89 -13.58
CA LEU A 62 -3.76 -6.88 -14.61
C LEU A 62 -3.09 -7.04 -15.98
N GLU A 63 -3.12 -8.20 -16.64
CA GLU A 63 -2.96 -8.33 -18.11
C GLU A 63 -3.66 -9.62 -18.63
N ASN A 64 -4.51 -9.46 -19.64
CA ASN A 64 -5.13 -10.54 -20.44
C ASN A 64 -4.05 -11.19 -21.35
N PRO A 65 -4.12 -12.51 -21.65
CA PRO A 65 -4.54 -12.92 -23.00
C PRO A 65 -5.29 -14.27 -23.11
N THR A 66 -6.35 -14.24 -23.92
CA THR A 66 -6.83 -15.19 -24.96
C THR A 66 -6.30 -16.65 -25.04
N LEU A 67 -7.27 -17.60 -24.99
CA LEU A 67 -7.38 -19.00 -25.53
C LEU A 67 -6.27 -20.02 -25.14
N ASP A 68 -6.57 -21.21 -24.61
CA ASP A 68 -7.36 -22.26 -25.28
C ASP A 68 -8.11 -23.24 -24.34
N SER A 69 -9.11 -23.87 -24.94
CA SER A 69 -10.24 -24.66 -24.41
C SER A 69 -9.87 -26.04 -23.84
N VAL A 70 -10.40 -26.39 -22.66
CA VAL A 70 -10.85 -27.76 -22.32
C VAL A 70 -12.16 -27.68 -21.53
N SER A 71 -13.20 -28.26 -22.11
CA SER A 71 -14.56 -28.40 -21.63
C SER A 71 -14.66 -29.28 -20.36
N GLN A 72 -15.40 -28.85 -19.35
CA GLN A 72 -16.42 -29.69 -18.71
C GLN A 72 -17.39 -28.90 -17.79
N ALA A 73 -18.68 -29.04 -18.12
CA ALA A 73 -19.88 -29.04 -17.27
C ALA A 73 -20.31 -27.73 -16.54
N SER A 74 -21.08 -26.94 -17.28
CA SER A 74 -22.31 -26.19 -16.93
C SER A 74 -22.78 -26.15 -15.48
N SER A 75 -23.01 -24.92 -14.98
CA SER A 75 -24.23 -24.61 -14.22
C SER A 75 -24.55 -23.11 -14.30
N GLY A 76 -25.63 -22.75 -15.01
CA GLY A 76 -26.32 -21.44 -14.85
C GLY A 76 -26.25 -20.44 -16.01
N SER A 77 -26.46 -20.86 -17.27
CA SER A 77 -26.65 -19.97 -18.42
C SER A 77 -27.96 -19.16 -18.29
N PHE A 78 -27.86 -17.84 -18.10
CA PHE A 78 -28.92 -16.92 -18.52
C PHE A 78 -28.51 -16.35 -19.88
N SER A 79 -28.93 -17.02 -20.96
CA SER A 79 -28.83 -16.49 -22.33
C SER A 79 -30.10 -15.70 -22.64
N PHE A 80 -29.96 -14.42 -23.02
CA PHE A 80 -31.02 -13.75 -23.77
C PHE A 80 -30.99 -14.30 -25.20
N SER A 81 -32.13 -14.68 -25.75
CA SER A 81 -32.29 -14.99 -27.17
C SER A 81 -33.19 -13.93 -27.80
N LEU A 82 -32.58 -13.06 -28.61
CA LEU A 82 -33.30 -12.26 -29.60
C LEU A 82 -33.44 -13.14 -30.84
N ASN A 83 -34.62 -13.74 -31.04
CA ASN A 83 -35.01 -14.31 -32.33
C ASN A 83 -35.82 -13.24 -33.07
N LEU A 84 -35.22 -12.67 -34.12
CA LEU A 84 -35.93 -12.06 -35.23
C LEU A 84 -35.93 -13.12 -36.33
N ASP A 85 -37.04 -13.83 -36.46
CA ASP A 85 -37.32 -14.64 -37.62
C ASP A 85 -38.66 -14.18 -38.17
N ASP A 86 -38.59 -13.67 -39.39
CA ASP A 86 -39.60 -12.95 -40.15
C ASP A 86 -40.05 -13.95 -41.21
N GLU A 87 -41.19 -14.61 -40.99
CA GLU A 87 -41.85 -15.41 -42.03
C GLU A 87 -43.34 -15.12 -41.99
N ASP A 88 -43.78 -14.53 -43.10
CA ASP A 88 -45.12 -14.07 -43.39
C ASP A 88 -46.11 -15.23 -43.63
N ASP A 89 -47.38 -14.86 -43.51
CA ASP A 89 -48.60 -15.57 -43.95
C ASP A 89 -49.08 -16.78 -43.13
N ILE A 90 -50.16 -16.55 -42.34
CA ILE A 90 -51.46 -17.22 -42.53
C ILE A 90 -52.59 -16.36 -41.91
N ILE A 91 -53.55 -16.06 -42.78
CA ILE A 91 -54.84 -15.37 -42.67
C ILE A 91 -55.70 -15.80 -41.46
N GLY A 92 -56.25 -14.84 -40.69
CA GLY A 92 -57.31 -15.16 -39.72
C GLY A 92 -57.75 -14.12 -38.67
N ARG A 93 -58.37 -13.01 -39.08
CA ARG A 93 -59.50 -12.33 -38.38
C ARG A 93 -59.27 -11.59 -37.02
N SER A 94 -59.21 -10.26 -37.14
CA SER A 94 -59.88 -9.21 -36.32
C SER A 94 -59.22 -8.65 -35.03
N PRO A 95 -59.30 -7.31 -34.79
CA PRO A 95 -58.43 -6.57 -33.89
C PRO A 95 -59.06 -6.38 -32.50
N TYR A 96 -58.30 -6.68 -31.44
CA TYR A 96 -58.65 -6.23 -30.08
C TYR A 96 -57.44 -5.61 -29.41
N GLN A 97 -57.26 -4.34 -29.77
CA GLN A 97 -56.48 -3.34 -29.05
C GLN A 97 -57.06 -3.20 -27.64
N ARG A 98 -56.43 -3.84 -26.64
CA ARG A 98 -56.67 -3.48 -25.23
C ARG A 98 -55.70 -2.35 -24.87
N PRO A 99 -56.16 -1.21 -24.34
CA PRO A 99 -55.25 -0.17 -23.92
C PRO A 99 -54.48 -0.68 -22.70
N ILE A 100 -53.16 -0.85 -22.85
CA ILE A 100 -52.25 -1.01 -21.73
C ILE A 100 -52.27 0.30 -20.95
N ARG A 101 -53.17 0.37 -19.97
CA ARG A 101 -53.29 1.47 -19.02
C ARG A 101 -52.60 1.05 -17.72
N VAL A 102 -51.72 1.93 -17.24
CA VAL A 102 -51.10 2.03 -15.90
C VAL A 102 -50.11 0.96 -15.42
N LYS A 103 -48.84 1.06 -15.89
CA LYS A 103 -47.64 0.67 -15.11
C LYS A 103 -46.50 1.71 -15.14
N LYS A 104 -46.81 2.99 -15.38
CA LYS A 104 -45.79 4.06 -15.48
C LYS A 104 -45.47 4.79 -14.16
N SER A 105 -46.15 4.48 -13.03
CA SER A 105 -45.93 5.20 -11.76
C SER A 105 -44.92 4.54 -10.79
N LYS A 106 -44.71 3.21 -10.84
CA LYS A 106 -43.72 2.53 -9.97
C LYS A 106 -42.28 2.58 -10.49
N LEU A 107 -42.07 2.98 -11.75
CA LEU A 107 -40.74 3.09 -12.37
C LEU A 107 -40.05 4.42 -12.04
N LYS A 108 -40.81 5.52 -11.89
CA LYS A 108 -40.23 6.85 -11.63
C LYS A 108 -39.65 7.00 -10.22
N ARG A 109 -40.35 6.53 -9.18
CA ARG A 109 -39.82 6.59 -7.79
C ARG A 109 -38.53 5.79 -7.58
N LYS A 110 -38.33 4.70 -8.31
CA LYS A 110 -37.10 3.90 -8.23
C LYS A 110 -35.91 4.63 -8.86
N ASN A 111 -36.14 5.40 -9.92
CA ASN A 111 -35.08 6.10 -10.64
C ASN A 111 -34.52 7.27 -9.82
N ASP A 112 -35.40 8.05 -9.17
CA ASP A 112 -34.99 9.17 -8.32
C ASP A 112 -34.20 8.67 -7.10
N GLN A 113 -34.63 7.56 -6.49
CA GLN A 113 -33.90 6.93 -5.39
C GLN A 113 -32.52 6.40 -5.80
N ILE A 114 -32.37 5.83 -7.00
CA ILE A 114 -31.08 5.40 -7.53
C ILE A 114 -30.16 6.61 -7.78
N LEU A 115 -30.72 7.72 -8.28
CA LEU A 115 -29.98 8.94 -8.57
C LEU A 115 -29.45 9.60 -7.27
N ASP A 116 -30.27 9.61 -6.22
CA ASP A 116 -29.85 10.06 -4.88
C ASP A 116 -28.72 9.19 -4.31
N VAL A 117 -28.82 7.86 -4.45
CA VAL A 117 -27.76 6.94 -4.01
C VAL A 117 -26.46 7.19 -4.77
N ILE A 118 -26.53 7.36 -6.10
CA ILE A 118 -25.36 7.70 -6.93
C ILE A 118 -24.73 9.02 -6.47
N LYS A 119 -25.54 10.06 -6.25
CA LYS A 119 -25.04 11.36 -5.78
C LYS A 119 -24.36 11.26 -4.41
N THR A 120 -24.91 10.48 -3.48
CA THR A 120 -24.27 10.26 -2.17
C THR A 120 -22.93 9.53 -2.30
N PHE A 121 -22.83 8.57 -3.23
CA PHE A 121 -21.59 7.85 -3.48
C PHE A 121 -20.52 8.74 -4.14
N GLU A 122 -20.92 9.57 -5.11
CA GLU A 122 -20.02 10.55 -5.76
C GLU A 122 -19.47 11.56 -4.74
N GLU A 123 -20.32 12.09 -3.88
CA GLU A 123 -19.91 13.01 -2.81
C GLU A 123 -18.98 12.31 -1.80
N GLY A 124 -19.29 11.08 -1.41
CA GLY A 124 -18.42 10.28 -0.54
C GLY A 124 -17.03 10.02 -1.16
N ASN A 125 -16.98 9.72 -2.45
CA ASN A 125 -15.73 9.52 -3.18
C ASN A 125 -14.91 10.81 -3.29
N LYS A 126 -15.57 11.95 -3.49
CA LYS A 126 -14.92 13.26 -3.50
C LYS A 126 -14.27 13.54 -2.14
N GLN A 127 -15.00 13.34 -1.05
CA GLN A 127 -14.47 13.51 0.31
C GLN A 127 -13.30 12.56 0.60
N LEU A 128 -13.40 11.29 0.19
CA LEU A 128 -12.31 10.33 0.32
C LEU A 128 -11.06 10.79 -0.44
N MET A 129 -11.23 11.26 -1.67
CA MET A 129 -10.11 11.76 -2.48
C MET A 129 -9.44 13.00 -1.86
N GLU A 130 -10.23 13.92 -1.31
CA GLU A 130 -9.71 15.08 -0.57
C GLU A 130 -8.91 14.65 0.67
N GLN A 131 -9.43 13.68 1.45
CA GLN A 131 -8.71 13.14 2.60
C GLN A 131 -7.40 12.45 2.21
N LEU A 132 -7.40 11.68 1.12
CA LEU A 132 -6.19 11.03 0.60
C LEU A 132 -5.14 12.05 0.17
N LYS A 133 -5.55 13.10 -0.58
CA LYS A 133 -4.65 14.19 -0.98
C LYS A 133 -4.04 14.88 0.24
N LYS A 134 -4.87 15.23 1.23
CA LYS A 134 -4.42 15.87 2.47
C LYS A 134 -3.44 14.99 3.25
N THR A 135 -3.77 13.71 3.42
CA THR A 135 -2.92 12.75 4.15
C THR A 135 -1.58 12.54 3.44
N SER A 136 -1.61 12.43 2.11
CA SER A 136 -0.40 12.33 1.29
C SER A 136 0.51 13.56 1.45
N ALA A 137 -0.06 14.76 1.34
CA ALA A 137 0.68 16.01 1.52
C ALA A 137 1.29 16.12 2.92
N GLN A 138 0.52 15.78 3.97
CA GLN A 138 1.01 15.79 5.34
C GLN A 138 2.15 14.80 5.56
N ARG A 139 2.05 13.58 4.99
CA ARG A 139 3.11 12.57 5.05
C ARG A 139 4.38 13.07 4.35
N GLN A 140 4.24 13.69 3.18
CA GLN A 140 5.36 14.25 2.44
C GLN A 140 6.09 15.34 3.25
N GLN A 141 5.34 16.27 3.85
CA GLN A 141 5.90 17.32 4.70
C GLN A 141 6.62 16.75 5.93
N TYR A 142 6.04 15.72 6.55
CA TYR A 142 6.66 15.05 7.70
C TYR A 142 8.01 14.41 7.33
N LEU A 143 8.07 13.71 6.19
CA LEU A 143 9.31 13.10 5.70
C LEU A 143 10.37 14.15 5.36
N GLU A 144 9.97 15.26 4.73
CA GLU A 144 10.88 16.36 4.43
C GLU A 144 11.43 17.00 5.71
N MET A 145 10.57 17.25 6.69
CA MET A 145 10.98 17.79 8.00
C MET A 145 11.93 16.85 8.73
N GLN A 146 11.64 15.54 8.72
CA GLN A 146 12.50 14.52 9.32
C GLN A 146 13.88 14.50 8.65
N SER A 147 13.92 14.53 7.31
CA SER A 147 15.16 14.58 6.54
C SER A 147 15.99 15.83 6.88
N LYS A 148 15.38 17.01 6.87
CA LYS A 148 16.04 18.27 7.26
C LYS A 148 16.55 18.24 8.70
N SER A 149 15.78 17.66 9.63
CA SER A 149 16.17 17.52 11.03
C SER A 149 17.41 16.62 11.20
N LEU A 150 17.48 15.52 10.47
CA LEU A 150 18.64 14.64 10.47
C LEU A 150 19.88 15.33 9.89
N ALA A 151 19.73 16.01 8.75
CA ALA A 151 20.82 16.77 8.13
C ALA A 151 21.38 17.86 9.06
N LEU A 152 20.50 18.59 9.75
CA LEU A 152 20.92 19.61 10.72
C LEU A 152 21.65 18.99 11.93
N ARG A 153 21.20 17.83 12.40
CA ARG A 153 21.87 17.10 13.49
C ARG A 153 23.26 16.66 13.10
N GLU A 154 23.42 16.09 11.91
CA GLU A 154 24.71 15.71 11.35
C GLU A 154 25.65 16.91 11.23
N GLN A 155 25.17 18.02 10.65
CA GLN A 155 25.94 19.26 10.52
C GLN A 155 26.38 19.81 11.89
N LYS A 156 25.51 19.72 12.91
CA LYS A 156 25.85 20.14 14.28
C LYS A 156 26.97 19.28 14.87
N GLU A 157 26.95 17.97 14.65
CA GLU A 157 27.99 17.07 15.14
C GLU A 157 29.33 17.33 14.42
N GLU A 158 29.30 17.48 13.10
CA GLU A 158 30.48 17.88 12.33
C GLU A 158 31.05 19.23 12.82
N ASN A 159 30.18 20.20 13.14
CA ASN A 159 30.62 21.49 13.65
C ASN A 159 31.33 21.38 15.00
N LYS A 160 30.94 20.43 15.87
CA LYS A 160 31.67 20.20 17.12
C LYS A 160 33.11 19.75 16.86
N VAL A 161 33.32 18.91 15.84
CA VAL A 161 34.66 18.47 15.42
C VAL A 161 35.43 19.60 14.76
N LEU A 162 34.76 20.34 13.86
CA LEU A 162 35.37 21.44 13.10
C LEU A 162 35.87 22.58 13.98
N TYR A 163 35.12 22.92 15.02
CA TYR A 163 35.46 24.02 15.92
C TYR A 163 36.25 23.56 17.16
N ARG A 164 36.67 22.30 17.22
CA ARG A 164 37.55 21.83 18.30
C ARG A 164 38.93 22.46 18.16
N ASN A 165 39.39 23.13 19.21
CA ASN A 165 40.74 23.71 19.25
C ASN A 165 41.81 22.61 19.35
N LEU A 166 42.61 22.46 18.30
CA LEU A 166 43.66 21.45 18.20
C LEU A 166 44.84 21.70 19.15
N ASN A 167 45.10 22.96 19.51
CA ASN A 167 46.19 23.33 20.42
C ASN A 167 45.90 22.93 21.88
N SER A 168 44.64 22.64 22.20
CA SER A 168 44.22 22.13 23.51
C SER A 168 44.43 20.62 23.66
N ILE A 169 44.87 19.92 22.62
CA ILE A 169 45.03 18.46 22.60
C ILE A 169 46.50 18.11 22.83
N GLU A 170 46.75 17.45 23.95
CA GLU A 170 48.10 17.06 24.39
C GLU A 170 48.69 15.91 23.55
N ASP A 171 47.89 14.89 23.24
CA ASP A 171 48.31 13.75 22.40
C ASP A 171 48.52 14.16 20.93
N PRO A 172 49.75 14.05 20.39
CA PRO A 172 50.05 14.33 18.99
C PRO A 172 49.27 13.47 17.99
N ASN A 173 49.02 12.20 18.31
CA ASN A 173 48.33 11.28 17.39
C ASN A 173 46.85 11.64 17.27
N LEU A 174 46.19 11.88 18.40
CA LEU A 174 44.80 12.34 18.43
C LEU A 174 44.63 13.69 17.74
N ARG A 175 45.59 14.61 17.91
CA ARG A 175 45.60 15.91 17.24
C ARG A 175 45.66 15.76 15.71
N ALA A 176 46.55 14.91 15.20
CA ALA A 176 46.66 14.65 13.76
C ALA A 176 45.39 13.99 13.20
N TYR A 177 44.80 13.04 13.94
CA TYR A 177 43.53 12.42 13.57
C TYR A 177 42.41 13.46 13.45
N LEU A 178 42.21 14.31 14.46
CA LEU A 178 41.18 15.33 14.42
C LEU A 178 41.42 16.36 13.31
N GLN A 179 42.67 16.75 13.06
CA GLN A 179 43.00 17.61 11.91
C GLN A 179 42.59 16.97 10.58
N SER A 180 42.80 15.66 10.43
CA SER A 180 42.35 14.93 9.24
C SER A 180 40.83 14.88 9.12
N GLU A 181 40.11 14.71 10.24
CA GLU A 181 38.65 14.72 10.26
C GLU A 181 38.09 16.10 9.89
N GLN A 182 38.69 17.18 10.40
CA GLN A 182 38.35 18.55 10.01
C GLN A 182 38.49 18.76 8.50
N ALA A 183 39.60 18.28 7.90
CA ALA A 183 39.82 18.36 6.46
C ALA A 183 38.81 17.53 5.66
N LYS A 184 38.42 16.34 6.14
CA LYS A 184 37.38 15.51 5.50
C LYS A 184 36.02 16.20 5.52
N ILE A 185 35.62 16.79 6.65
CA ILE A 185 34.37 17.53 6.79
C ILE A 185 34.32 18.71 5.80
N LEU A 186 35.41 19.48 5.71
CA LEU A 186 35.49 20.62 4.77
C LEU A 186 35.36 20.17 3.31
N ARG A 187 36.03 19.08 2.90
CA ARG A 187 35.88 18.52 1.56
C ARG A 187 34.44 18.06 1.28
N LYS A 188 33.85 17.29 2.19
CA LYS A 188 32.47 16.82 2.07
C LYS A 188 31.49 17.99 1.87
N ARG A 189 31.67 19.11 2.57
CA ARG A 189 30.83 20.31 2.41
C ARG A 189 31.02 21.01 1.07
N LEU A 190 32.25 21.05 0.57
CA LEU A 190 32.56 21.60 -0.74
C LEU A 190 31.84 20.78 -1.84
N ASP A 191 31.90 19.45 -1.73
CA ASP A 191 31.23 18.53 -2.66
C ASP A 191 29.70 18.68 -2.59
N GLN A 192 29.13 18.83 -1.38
CA GLN A 192 27.70 19.07 -1.19
C GLN A 192 27.24 20.41 -1.78
N GLN A 193 28.04 21.48 -1.64
CA GLN A 193 27.75 22.76 -2.27
C GLN A 193 27.76 22.64 -3.80
N ALA A 194 28.79 22.01 -4.37
CA ALA A 194 28.88 21.79 -5.80
C ALA A 194 27.68 20.99 -6.36
N ALA A 195 27.25 19.95 -5.64
CA ALA A 195 26.08 19.16 -6.02
C ALA A 195 24.78 20.00 -5.99
N SER A 196 24.62 20.89 -5.01
CA SER A 196 23.43 21.75 -4.90
C SER A 196 23.34 22.82 -5.99
N THR A 197 24.47 23.36 -6.45
CA THR A 197 24.50 24.38 -7.53
C THR A 197 24.14 23.80 -8.89
N SER A 198 24.59 22.57 -9.20
CA SER A 198 24.30 21.88 -10.46
C SER A 198 22.82 21.50 -10.64
N THR A 199 22.09 21.25 -9.55
CA THR A 199 20.64 20.94 -9.62
C THR A 199 19.73 22.16 -9.81
N SER A 200 20.25 23.39 -9.73
CA SER A 200 19.43 24.61 -9.87
C SER A 200 19.33 25.17 -11.31
N PHE A 201 19.99 24.54 -12.28
CA PHE A 201 20.05 24.99 -13.69
C PHE A 201 19.20 24.14 -14.67
N VAL A 202 18.10 23.52 -14.21
CA VAL A 202 17.16 22.80 -15.08
C VAL A 202 15.74 23.32 -14.88
#